data_AF-A0A6A9QP65-F1
#
_entry.id   AF-A0A6A9QP65-F1
#
_cell.length_a   1.000
_cell.length_b   1.000
_cell.length_c   1.000
_cell.angle_alpha   90.00
_cell.angle_beta   90.00
_cell.angle_gamma   90.00
#
_symmetry.space_group_name_H-M   'P 1'
#
loop_
_entity.id
_entity.type
_entity.pdbx_description
1 polymer ?
#
loop_
_entity_poly.entity_id
_entity_poly.type
_entity_poly.pdbx_seq_one_letter_code
_entity_poly.pdbx_strand_id
1 'polypeptide(L)'
;MYEVERLRQLGYNLNSKYLVHSIENYSYISSNGLGEFKYTINFTLKEDLKKDLFIFSLFPVEKIQIIEKNIKLFENNIEKLCNFNINLSNLEMIYVFSLKLECNLAKNRNYLLLFNIKYKNSLDNPDKLYKVLKRIYGETSIANFFILTRNFPVMRYSVWLKYEGFEISRSELVITDKINQYGKPENIIYKNDIKIFNDEVRATIDFPIPDTAYVILTKLCSKK
;
A
#
# COMPACT_ATOMS: atom_id res chain seq x y z
N MET A 1 8.18 11.26 22.68
CA MET A 1 9.63 11.39 22.93
C MET A 1 10.36 10.05 22.77
N TYR A 2 9.87 8.96 23.38
CA TYR A 2 10.45 7.60 23.23
C TYR A 2 10.44 7.05 21.79
N GLU A 3 9.35 7.25 21.05
CA GLU A 3 9.22 6.70 19.69
C GLU A 3 10.16 7.37 18.67
N VAL A 4 10.40 8.68 18.80
CA VAL A 4 11.33 9.43 17.95
C VAL A 4 12.77 8.99 18.21
N GLU A 5 13.13 8.73 19.47
CA GLU A 5 14.44 8.19 19.82
C GLU A 5 14.64 6.79 19.23
N ARG A 6 13.61 5.94 19.31
CA ARG A 6 13.63 4.59 18.72
C ARG A 6 13.79 4.64 17.20
N LEU A 7 13.09 5.55 16.51
CA LEU A 7 13.29 5.77 15.07
C LEU A 7 14.71 6.25 14.75
N ARG A 8 15.29 7.13 15.57
CA ARG A 8 16.69 7.57 15.41
C ARG A 8 17.66 6.41 15.56
N GLN A 9 17.47 5.56 16.57
CA GLN A 9 18.30 4.37 16.80
C GLN A 9 18.22 3.36 15.66
N LEU A 10 17.06 3.25 15.01
CA LEU A 10 16.88 2.41 13.83
C LEU A 10 17.54 2.98 12.56
N GLY A 11 18.00 4.24 12.59
CA GLY A 11 18.70 4.88 11.47
C GLY A 11 17.80 5.72 10.56
N TYR A 12 16.59 6.08 10.98
CA TYR A 12 15.70 6.88 10.14
C TYR A 12 16.22 8.29 9.87
N ASN A 13 16.05 8.74 8.62
CA ASN A 13 16.16 10.15 8.29
C ASN A 13 14.98 10.94 8.88
N LEU A 14 15.24 11.62 10.00
CA LEU A 14 14.24 12.44 10.69
C LEU A 14 14.01 13.81 10.04
N ASN A 15 14.72 14.18 8.97
CA ASN A 15 14.52 15.43 8.23
C ASN A 15 13.35 15.35 7.23
N SER A 16 12.67 14.20 7.11
CA SER A 16 11.45 14.10 6.31
C SER A 16 10.37 15.07 6.80
N LYS A 17 9.63 15.64 5.85
CA LYS A 17 8.46 16.53 6.06
C LYS A 17 7.40 15.90 6.96
N TYR A 18 7.39 14.56 6.98
CA TYR A 18 6.42 13.73 7.67
C TYR A 18 7.05 13.02 8.88
N LEU A 19 6.24 12.85 9.91
CA LEU A 19 6.36 11.76 10.87
C LEU A 19 5.09 10.92 10.76
N VAL A 20 5.19 9.73 10.19
CA VAL A 20 4.03 8.87 9.97
C VAL A 20 3.86 7.94 11.18
N HIS A 21 2.76 8.13 11.89
CA HIS A 21 2.42 7.33 13.08
C HIS A 21 1.89 5.97 12.69
N SER A 22 0.99 5.95 11.71
CA SER A 22 0.46 4.70 11.20
C SER A 22 0.04 4.79 9.75
N ILE A 23 0.18 3.66 9.06
CA ILE A 23 -0.49 3.40 7.78
C ILE A 23 -1.29 2.12 7.94
N GLU A 24 -2.57 2.18 7.62
CA GLU A 24 -3.42 0.99 7.48
C GLU A 24 -3.82 0.86 6.02
N ASN A 25 -3.45 -0.27 5.42
CA ASN A 25 -3.84 -0.64 4.06
C ASN A 25 -4.86 -1.77 4.13
N TYR A 26 -6.01 -1.57 3.50
CA TYR A 26 -6.92 -2.63 3.15
C TYR A 26 -6.96 -2.76 1.63
N SER A 27 -6.67 -3.95 1.10
CA SER A 27 -6.78 -4.25 -0.33
C SER A 27 -7.67 -5.47 -0.51
N TYR A 28 -8.71 -5.29 -1.32
CA TYR A 28 -9.67 -6.31 -1.68
C TYR A 28 -9.64 -6.50 -3.20
N ILE A 29 -9.56 -7.76 -3.61
CA ILE A 29 -9.62 -8.19 -5.01
C ILE A 29 -10.54 -9.40 -5.07
N SER A 30 -11.54 -9.36 -5.93
CA SER A 30 -12.43 -10.49 -6.16
C SER A 30 -12.14 -11.18 -7.49
N SER A 31 -12.55 -12.44 -7.59
CA SER A 31 -12.42 -13.23 -8.82
C SER A 31 -13.28 -12.72 -9.97
N ASN A 32 -14.27 -11.86 -9.72
CA ASN A 32 -15.09 -11.22 -10.76
C ASN A 32 -14.57 -9.82 -11.19
N GLY A 33 -13.36 -9.47 -10.75
CA GLY A 33 -12.69 -8.23 -11.14
C GLY A 33 -13.13 -7.00 -10.35
N LEU A 34 -13.97 -7.12 -9.33
CA LEU A 34 -14.17 -6.03 -8.38
C LEU A 34 -12.96 -5.90 -7.47
N GLY A 35 -12.66 -4.67 -7.08
CA GLY A 35 -11.63 -4.42 -6.10
C GLY A 35 -11.84 -3.12 -5.35
N GLU A 36 -11.20 -3.05 -4.20
CA GLU A 36 -11.17 -1.88 -3.34
C GLU A 36 -9.78 -1.76 -2.78
N PHE A 37 -9.27 -0.54 -2.69
CA PHE A 37 -8.11 -0.28 -1.88
C PHE A 37 -8.36 0.94 -1.02
N LYS A 38 -8.02 0.81 0.25
CA LYS A 38 -8.20 1.83 1.26
C LYS A 38 -6.88 2.03 1.99
N TYR A 39 -6.45 3.28 2.06
CA TYR A 39 -5.35 3.72 2.90
C TYR A 39 -5.89 4.67 3.97
N THR A 40 -5.50 4.42 5.20
CA THR A 40 -5.63 5.32 6.34
C THR A 40 -4.22 5.70 6.78
N ILE A 41 -3.83 6.97 6.61
CA ILE A 41 -2.48 7.45 6.94
C ILE A 41 -2.61 8.49 8.04
N ASN A 42 -2.03 8.20 9.21
CA ASN A 42 -1.94 9.13 10.33
C ASN A 42 -0.51 9.68 10.41
N PHE A 43 -0.37 11.00 10.34
CA PHE A 43 0.94 11.65 10.32
C PHE A 43 0.93 13.02 11.01
N THR A 44 2.11 13.43 11.48
CA THR A 44 2.40 14.81 11.85
C THR A 44 3.23 15.48 10.76
N LEU A 45 2.91 16.73 10.46
CA LEU A 45 3.76 17.58 9.61
C LEU A 45 4.88 18.22 10.43
N LYS A 46 6.10 18.24 9.89
CA LYS A 46 7.22 18.97 10.50
C LYS A 46 7.44 20.36 9.89
N GLU A 47 6.86 20.60 8.73
CA GLU A 47 6.89 21.89 8.02
C GLU A 47 5.51 22.21 7.45
N ASP A 48 5.27 23.49 7.14
CA ASP A 48 4.03 23.92 6.52
C ASP A 48 3.96 23.40 5.08
N LEU A 49 2.79 22.90 4.66
CA LEU A 49 2.59 22.38 3.31
C LEU A 49 1.49 23.15 2.59
N LYS A 50 1.70 23.41 1.31
CA LYS A 50 0.66 23.95 0.41
C LYS A 50 0.21 22.93 -0.63
N LYS A 51 1.13 22.05 -1.03
CA LYS A 51 0.93 21.06 -2.07
C LYS A 51 1.83 19.88 -1.80
N ASP A 52 1.31 18.69 -2.03
CA ASP A 52 2.14 17.49 -2.07
C ASP A 52 1.59 16.40 -3.00
N LEU A 53 2.40 15.38 -3.22
CA LEU A 53 2.08 14.24 -4.08
C LEU A 53 2.25 12.93 -3.31
N PHE A 54 1.14 12.19 -3.16
CA PHE A 54 1.14 10.82 -2.67
C PHE A 54 1.05 9.88 -3.86
N ILE A 55 1.90 8.85 -3.90
CA ILE A 55 1.92 7.86 -4.97
C ILE A 55 1.56 6.50 -4.39
N PHE A 56 0.56 5.86 -4.98
CA PHE A 56 0.09 4.54 -4.62
C PHE A 56 0.10 3.66 -5.88
N SER A 57 0.63 2.45 -5.79
CA SER A 57 0.61 1.49 -6.90
C SER A 57 -0.38 0.37 -6.60
N LEU A 58 -1.06 -0.11 -7.62
CA LEU A 58 -1.85 -1.34 -7.54
C LEU A 58 -1.09 -2.55 -8.09
N PHE A 59 -1.63 -3.71 -7.71
CA PHE A 59 -1.31 -5.00 -8.30
C PHE A 59 -1.48 -5.00 -9.82
N PRO A 60 -0.89 -6.00 -10.53
CA PRO A 60 -1.01 -6.08 -11.97
C PRO A 60 -2.45 -6.25 -12.46
N VAL A 61 -2.93 -5.32 -13.29
CA VAL A 61 -4.20 -5.34 -14.00
C VAL A 61 -4.04 -4.81 -15.43
N GLU A 62 -4.70 -5.43 -16.40
CA GLU A 62 -4.61 -4.98 -17.80
C GLU A 62 -5.37 -3.67 -18.04
N LYS A 63 -6.58 -3.55 -17.48
CA LYS A 63 -7.43 -2.35 -17.54
C LYS A 63 -8.17 -2.19 -16.21
N ILE A 64 -8.41 -0.94 -15.84
CA ILE A 64 -9.15 -0.57 -14.63
C ILE A 64 -10.20 0.49 -14.95
N GLN A 65 -11.37 0.38 -14.33
CA GLN A 65 -12.43 1.37 -14.31
C GLN A 65 -12.68 1.77 -12.87
N ILE A 66 -12.48 3.05 -12.54
CA ILE A 66 -12.80 3.58 -11.22
C ILE A 66 -14.33 3.67 -11.10
N ILE A 67 -14.87 3.08 -10.04
CA ILE A 67 -16.31 3.10 -9.72
C ILE A 67 -16.58 4.20 -8.70
N GLU A 68 -15.77 4.26 -7.64
CA GLU A 68 -15.95 5.17 -6.53
C GLU A 68 -14.59 5.70 -6.10
N LYS A 69 -14.53 6.99 -5.76
CA LYS A 69 -13.38 7.66 -5.16
C LYS A 69 -13.87 8.45 -3.97
N ASN A 70 -13.31 8.18 -2.79
CA ASN A 70 -13.58 8.92 -1.57
C ASN A 70 -12.24 9.29 -0.91
N ILE A 71 -11.92 10.58 -0.87
CA ILE A 71 -10.69 11.10 -0.28
C ILE A 71 -11.01 12.21 0.69
N LYS A 72 -10.53 12.06 1.92
CA LYS A 72 -10.75 13.02 2.98
C LYS A 72 -9.46 13.23 3.76
N LEU A 73 -9.23 14.47 4.18
CA LEU A 73 -8.17 14.81 5.11
C LEU A 73 -8.81 15.41 6.36
N PHE A 74 -8.40 14.95 7.52
CA PHE A 74 -8.81 15.52 8.80
C PHE A 74 -7.61 16.11 9.51
N GLU A 75 -7.79 17.27 10.15
CA GLU A 75 -6.85 17.86 11.10
C GLU A 75 -7.48 17.77 12.48
N ASN A 76 -6.87 17.04 13.41
CA ASN A 76 -7.45 16.81 14.75
C ASN A 76 -8.94 16.41 14.73
N ASN A 77 -9.31 15.50 13.81
CA ASN A 77 -10.68 15.00 13.57
C ASN A 77 -11.67 15.98 12.91
N ILE A 78 -11.22 17.17 12.49
CA ILE A 78 -12.03 18.11 11.72
C ILE A 78 -11.71 17.95 10.23
N GLU A 79 -12.72 17.69 9.40
CA GLU A 79 -12.54 17.53 7.95
C GLU A 79 -12.03 18.84 7.33
N LYS A 80 -10.94 18.75 6.55
CA LYS A 80 -10.34 19.86 5.82
C LYS A 80 -10.78 19.81 4.37
N LEU A 81 -11.23 20.94 3.87
CA LEU A 81 -11.48 21.12 2.44
C LEU A 81 -10.15 21.22 1.71
N CYS A 82 -9.82 20.17 0.96
CA CYS A 82 -8.59 20.07 0.17
C CYS A 82 -8.93 19.66 -1.26
N ASN A 83 -8.17 20.19 -2.22
CA ASN A 83 -8.30 19.74 -3.60
C ASN A 83 -7.46 18.49 -3.82
N PHE A 84 -8.09 17.44 -4.36
CA PHE A 84 -7.47 16.14 -4.60
C PHE A 84 -7.59 15.76 -6.07
N ASN A 85 -6.49 15.91 -6.80
CA ASN A 85 -6.38 15.44 -8.17
C ASN A 85 -5.76 14.04 -8.18
N ILE A 86 -6.42 13.09 -8.84
CA ILE A 86 -5.82 11.78 -9.09
C ILE A 86 -5.38 11.76 -10.54
N ASN A 87 -4.12 11.44 -10.77
CA ASN A 87 -3.65 11.00 -12.07
C ASN A 87 -3.45 9.49 -12.04
N LEU A 88 -3.88 8.84 -13.12
CA LEU A 88 -3.74 7.42 -13.32
C LEU A 88 -2.80 7.19 -14.49
N SER A 89 -1.71 6.45 -14.27
CA SER A 89 -0.84 5.97 -15.35
C SER A 89 -0.78 4.45 -15.33
N ASN A 90 -0.62 3.86 -16.52
CA ASN A 90 -0.41 2.43 -16.70
C ASN A 90 1.04 2.21 -17.16
N LEU A 91 1.79 1.45 -16.39
CA LEU A 91 3.11 0.97 -16.73
C LEU A 91 3.05 -0.56 -16.84
N GLU A 92 2.89 -1.07 -18.05
CA GLU A 92 2.92 -2.51 -18.35
C GLU A 92 2.08 -3.36 -17.38
N MET A 93 0.79 -3.02 -17.25
CA MET A 93 -0.19 -3.66 -16.36
C MET A 93 -0.09 -3.24 -14.89
N ILE A 94 0.85 -2.38 -14.49
CA ILE A 94 0.83 -1.75 -13.15
C ILE A 94 0.15 -0.40 -13.27
N TYR A 95 -0.92 -0.20 -12.49
CA TYR A 95 -1.58 1.10 -12.41
C TYR A 95 -1.05 1.90 -11.22
N VAL A 96 -0.55 3.10 -11.51
CA VAL A 96 -0.03 4.04 -10.51
C VAL A 96 -1.04 5.17 -10.33
N PHE A 97 -1.51 5.31 -9.11
CA PHE A 97 -2.40 6.38 -8.63
C PHE A 97 -1.55 7.46 -7.98
N SER A 98 -1.48 8.60 -8.63
CA SER A 98 -0.83 9.80 -8.12
C SER A 98 -1.89 10.72 -7.54
N LEU A 99 -2.01 10.76 -6.22
CA LEU A 99 -2.87 11.66 -5.48
C LEU A 99 -2.14 12.96 -5.18
N LYS A 100 -2.48 14.00 -5.93
CA LYS A 100 -1.97 15.35 -5.74
C LYS A 100 -2.89 16.13 -4.81
N LEU A 101 -2.36 16.53 -3.66
CA LEU A 101 -2.99 17.33 -2.64
C LEU A 101 -2.65 18.81 -2.85
N GLU A 102 -3.66 19.69 -2.83
CA GLU A 102 -3.47 21.15 -2.80
C GLU A 102 -4.37 21.76 -1.70
N CYS A 103 -3.75 22.10 -0.56
CA CYS A 103 -4.35 22.87 0.53
C CYS A 103 -3.27 23.34 1.53
N ASN A 104 -3.57 24.40 2.30
CA ASN A 104 -2.68 24.90 3.33
C ASN A 104 -2.79 24.04 4.60
N LEU A 105 -1.71 23.33 4.93
CA LEU A 105 -1.57 22.55 6.15
C LEU A 105 -0.47 23.14 7.02
N ALA A 106 -0.72 23.20 8.31
CA ALA A 106 0.20 23.78 9.28
C ALA A 106 1.13 22.70 9.86
N LYS A 107 2.38 23.06 10.08
CA LYS A 107 3.34 22.21 10.81
C LYS A 107 2.87 21.91 12.23
N ASN A 108 3.42 20.84 12.79
CA ASN A 108 3.18 20.35 14.15
C ASN A 108 1.70 20.06 14.46
N ARG A 109 0.92 19.70 13.43
CA ARG A 109 -0.46 19.23 13.55
C ARG A 109 -0.57 17.77 13.14
N ASN A 110 -1.54 17.07 13.71
CA ASN A 110 -1.86 15.69 13.36
C ASN A 110 -2.92 15.66 12.27
N TYR A 111 -2.64 14.87 11.25
CA TYR A 111 -3.49 14.69 10.08
C TYR A 111 -3.84 13.24 9.88
N LEU A 112 -5.08 13.01 9.44
CA LEU A 112 -5.59 11.72 9.02
C LEU A 112 -6.01 11.82 7.56
N LEU A 113 -5.27 11.16 6.67
CA LEU A 113 -5.65 11.01 5.26
C LEU A 113 -6.39 9.68 5.10
N LEU A 114 -7.65 9.76 4.65
CA LEU A 114 -8.44 8.63 4.22
C LEU A 114 -8.48 8.64 2.70
N PHE A 115 -8.05 7.55 2.09
CA PHE A 115 -8.04 7.37 0.65
C PHE A 115 -8.69 6.04 0.32
N ASN A 116 -9.87 6.06 -0.29
CA ASN A 116 -10.59 4.86 -0.71
C ASN A 116 -10.94 4.94 -2.20
N ILE A 117 -10.59 3.90 -2.94
CA ILE A 117 -11.02 3.72 -4.33
C ILE A 117 -11.61 2.33 -4.50
N LYS A 118 -12.81 2.28 -5.07
CA LYS A 118 -13.40 1.06 -5.63
C LYS A 118 -13.26 1.06 -7.13
N TYR A 119 -12.97 -0.10 -7.69
CA TYR A 119 -12.73 -0.26 -9.11
C TYR A 119 -13.23 -1.59 -9.62
N LYS A 120 -13.41 -1.66 -10.94
CA LYS A 120 -13.50 -2.91 -11.70
C LYS A 120 -12.25 -3.06 -12.55
N ASN A 121 -11.68 -4.24 -12.59
CA ASN A 121 -10.52 -4.55 -13.41
C ASN A 121 -10.89 -5.60 -14.48
N SER A 122 -10.09 -5.69 -15.53
CA SER A 122 -10.33 -6.61 -16.66
C SER A 122 -9.88 -8.05 -16.41
N LEU A 123 -9.20 -8.33 -15.30
CA LEU A 123 -8.85 -9.68 -14.84
C LEU A 123 -10.02 -10.26 -14.04
N ASP A 124 -11.18 -10.27 -14.69
CA ASP A 124 -12.51 -10.54 -14.13
C ASP A 124 -12.88 -12.02 -14.06
N ASN A 125 -11.89 -12.90 -14.15
CA ASN A 125 -11.99 -14.31 -13.80
C ASN A 125 -10.62 -14.85 -13.35
N PRO A 126 -10.58 -15.96 -12.59
CA PRO A 126 -9.34 -16.51 -12.09
C PRO A 126 -8.30 -16.86 -13.16
N ASP A 127 -8.71 -17.41 -14.30
CA ASP A 127 -7.79 -17.85 -15.35
C ASP A 127 -7.03 -16.68 -15.98
N LYS A 128 -7.72 -15.55 -16.24
CA LYS A 128 -7.10 -14.31 -16.71
C LYS A 128 -6.07 -13.79 -15.72
N LEU A 129 -6.44 -13.75 -14.44
CA LEU A 129 -5.52 -13.30 -13.38
C LEU A 129 -4.30 -14.21 -13.31
N TYR A 130 -4.47 -15.53 -13.23
CA TYR A 130 -3.36 -16.47 -13.18
C TYR A 130 -2.46 -16.40 -14.41
N LYS A 131 -3.01 -16.16 -15.60
CA LYS A 131 -2.23 -15.97 -16.82
C LYS A 131 -1.32 -14.73 -16.71
N VAL A 132 -1.84 -13.62 -16.19
CA VAL A 132 -1.07 -12.39 -15.97
C VAL A 132 -0.02 -12.57 -14.88
N LEU A 133 -0.38 -13.19 -13.74
CA LEU A 133 0.58 -13.47 -12.67
C LEU A 133 1.71 -14.38 -13.14
N LYS A 134 1.39 -15.47 -13.87
CA LYS A 134 2.42 -16.35 -14.45
C LYS A 134 3.31 -15.60 -15.44
N ARG A 135 2.74 -14.70 -16.25
CA ARG A 135 3.51 -13.87 -17.20
C ARG A 135 4.48 -12.92 -16.50
N ILE A 136 4.05 -12.26 -15.42
CA ILE A 136 4.83 -11.21 -14.74
C ILE A 136 5.79 -11.80 -13.70
N TYR A 137 5.33 -12.78 -12.92
CA TYR A 137 6.04 -13.31 -11.76
C TYR A 137 6.63 -14.70 -11.97
N GLY A 138 6.19 -15.44 -13.00
CA GLY A 138 6.53 -16.85 -13.24
C GLY A 138 5.67 -17.83 -12.44
N GLU A 139 4.76 -17.33 -11.62
CA GLU A 139 3.96 -18.09 -10.66
C GLU A 139 2.61 -17.40 -10.40
N THR A 140 1.72 -18.02 -9.62
CA THR A 140 0.42 -17.43 -9.24
C THR A 140 0.48 -16.64 -7.93
N SER A 141 1.66 -16.07 -7.64
CA SER A 141 1.88 -15.25 -6.45
C SER A 141 1.63 -13.78 -6.77
N ILE A 142 0.81 -13.12 -5.96
CA ILE A 142 0.61 -11.67 -6.00
C ILE A 142 1.58 -11.03 -5.03
N ALA A 143 2.37 -10.09 -5.53
CA ALA A 143 3.16 -9.20 -4.69
C ALA A 143 2.32 -7.99 -4.30
N ASN A 144 1.92 -7.94 -3.03
CA ASN A 144 1.37 -6.73 -2.44
C ASN A 144 2.50 -5.97 -1.75
N PHE A 145 3.03 -5.00 -2.49
CA PHE A 145 3.98 -4.03 -1.97
C PHE A 145 3.22 -3.02 -1.10
N PHE A 146 3.72 -2.77 0.11
CA PHE A 146 2.97 -1.95 1.06
C PHE A 146 3.77 -0.77 1.63
N ILE A 147 5.10 -0.86 1.74
CA ILE A 147 5.92 0.27 2.22
C ILE A 147 7.33 0.27 1.61
N LEU A 148 7.82 1.46 1.24
CA LEU A 148 9.24 1.77 1.05
C LEU A 148 9.61 2.85 2.06
N THR A 149 10.39 2.49 3.09
CA THR A 149 10.69 3.38 4.23
C THR A 149 11.73 4.46 3.92
N ARG A 150 12.26 4.51 2.69
CA ARG A 150 13.31 5.43 2.26
C ARG A 150 12.97 6.91 2.43
N ASN A 151 11.68 7.27 2.37
CA ASN A 151 11.27 8.68 2.21
C ASN A 151 10.73 9.32 3.50
N PHE A 152 10.29 8.52 4.47
CA PHE A 152 9.71 9.02 5.71
C PHE A 152 9.75 7.99 6.84
N PRO A 153 9.92 8.43 8.09
CA PRO A 153 9.80 7.58 9.25
C PRO A 153 8.35 7.12 9.43
N VAL A 154 8.18 5.80 9.57
CA VAL A 154 6.89 5.15 9.84
C VAL A 154 7.00 4.39 11.16
N MET A 155 6.08 4.63 12.10
CA MET A 155 6.09 3.92 13.39
C MET A 155 5.33 2.60 13.33
N ARG A 156 4.23 2.53 12.57
CA ARG A 156 3.43 1.33 12.41
C ARG A 156 2.89 1.20 11.01
N TYR A 157 2.91 -0.01 10.47
CA TYR A 157 2.21 -0.34 9.24
C TYR A 157 1.37 -1.59 9.45
N SER A 158 0.08 -1.50 9.12
CA SER A 158 -0.84 -2.63 9.11
C SER A 158 -1.40 -2.85 7.72
N VAL A 159 -1.47 -4.10 7.30
CA VAL A 159 -2.03 -4.49 6.01
C VAL A 159 -3.05 -5.59 6.19
N TRP A 160 -4.15 -5.48 5.46
CA TRP A 160 -5.20 -6.48 5.35
C TRP A 160 -5.51 -6.70 3.87
N LEU A 161 -5.17 -7.89 3.37
CA LEU A 161 -5.43 -8.32 2.00
C LEU A 161 -6.58 -9.32 2.00
N LYS A 162 -7.52 -9.15 1.10
CA LYS A 162 -8.65 -10.06 0.88
C LYS A 162 -8.77 -10.44 -0.59
N TYR A 163 -8.83 -11.74 -0.86
CA TYR A 163 -8.87 -12.30 -2.21
C TYR A 163 -10.15 -13.12 -2.43
N GLU A 164 -11.30 -12.45 -2.52
CA GLU A 164 -12.59 -13.14 -2.59
C GLU A 164 -12.72 -13.97 -3.87
N GLY A 165 -13.21 -15.21 -3.73
CA GLY A 165 -13.31 -16.14 -4.86
C GLY A 165 -11.99 -16.81 -5.24
N PHE A 166 -10.92 -16.57 -4.49
CA PHE A 166 -9.65 -17.30 -4.57
C PHE A 166 -9.41 -18.10 -3.29
N GLU A 167 -8.59 -19.15 -3.39
CA GLU A 167 -8.00 -19.80 -2.23
C GLU A 167 -6.55 -19.34 -2.07
N ILE A 168 -6.09 -19.19 -0.83
CA ILE A 168 -4.72 -18.80 -0.52
C ILE A 168 -3.96 -20.04 -0.07
N SER A 169 -3.03 -20.50 -0.90
CA SER A 169 -2.20 -21.67 -0.59
C SER A 169 -1.06 -21.35 0.37
N ARG A 170 -0.48 -20.16 0.25
CA ARG A 170 0.65 -19.70 1.07
C ARG A 170 0.70 -18.18 1.07
N SER A 171 1.14 -17.59 2.17
CA SER A 171 1.51 -16.19 2.17
C SER A 171 2.76 -15.96 3.01
N GLU A 172 3.62 -15.06 2.53
CA GLU A 172 4.95 -14.80 3.09
C GLU A 172 5.14 -13.29 3.24
N LEU A 173 5.64 -12.87 4.40
CA LEU A 173 6.21 -11.53 4.58
C LEU A 173 7.67 -11.56 4.14
N VAL A 174 8.02 -10.69 3.20
CA VAL A 174 9.36 -10.52 2.66
C VAL A 174 9.86 -9.12 2.98
N ILE A 175 11.07 -9.03 3.54
CA ILE A 175 11.81 -7.78 3.72
C ILE A 175 12.95 -7.78 2.71
N THR A 176 13.09 -6.68 1.99
CA THR A 176 14.03 -6.51 0.88
C THR A 176 14.56 -5.08 0.88
N ASP A 177 15.73 -4.82 0.29
CA ASP A 177 16.19 -3.45 0.03
C ASP A 177 15.66 -2.87 -1.30
N LYS A 178 15.15 -3.72 -2.21
CA LYS A 178 14.85 -3.36 -3.60
C LYS A 178 13.66 -4.14 -4.14
N ILE A 179 12.77 -3.42 -4.82
CA ILE A 179 11.66 -4.02 -5.58
C ILE A 179 11.82 -3.69 -7.06
N ASN A 180 11.37 -4.60 -7.92
CA ASN A 180 11.28 -4.32 -9.35
C ASN A 180 10.01 -3.50 -9.67
N GLN A 181 9.83 -3.16 -10.96
CA GLN A 181 8.70 -2.35 -11.44
C GLN A 181 7.31 -2.97 -11.19
N TYR A 182 7.24 -4.28 -10.96
CA TYR A 182 6.00 -5.02 -10.66
C TYR A 182 5.81 -5.27 -9.17
N GLY A 183 6.62 -4.64 -8.30
CA GLY A 183 6.57 -4.83 -6.85
C GLY A 183 7.17 -6.15 -6.36
N LYS A 184 7.83 -6.93 -7.21
CA LYS A 184 8.49 -8.18 -6.81
C LYS A 184 9.75 -7.84 -6.01
N PRO A 185 10.01 -8.49 -4.85
CA PRO A 185 11.21 -8.27 -4.07
C PRO A 185 12.45 -8.83 -4.81
N GLU A 186 13.52 -8.06 -4.82
CA GLU A 186 14.89 -8.43 -5.21
C GLU A 186 15.76 -8.43 -3.94
N ASN A 187 16.96 -9.05 -3.90
CA ASN A 187 17.85 -8.99 -2.72
C ASN A 187 17.15 -9.21 -1.35
N ILE A 188 16.57 -10.40 -1.17
CA ILE A 188 15.78 -10.70 0.03
C ILE A 188 16.67 -10.70 1.28
N ILE A 189 16.31 -9.87 2.26
CA ILE A 189 16.98 -9.75 3.56
C ILE A 189 16.38 -10.76 4.55
N TYR A 190 15.05 -10.84 4.59
CA TYR A 190 14.32 -11.70 5.50
C TYR A 190 13.03 -12.19 4.84
N LYS A 191 12.61 -13.40 5.21
CA LYS A 191 11.40 -14.02 4.68
C LYS A 191 10.79 -14.95 5.72
N ASN A 192 9.49 -14.82 5.95
CA ASN A 192 8.75 -15.70 6.87
C ASN A 192 7.33 -15.95 6.41
N ASP A 193 6.81 -17.13 6.69
CA ASP A 193 5.39 -17.45 6.48
C ASP A 193 4.51 -16.62 7.43
N ILE A 194 3.36 -16.17 6.92
CA ILE A 194 2.37 -15.45 7.71
C ILE A 194 1.04 -16.20 7.71
N LYS A 195 0.31 -16.06 8.82
CA LYS A 195 -0.94 -16.77 9.03
C LYS A 195 -2.01 -16.29 8.04
N ILE A 196 -2.68 -17.25 7.43
CA ILE A 196 -3.80 -17.07 6.51
C ILE A 196 -5.10 -17.29 7.28
N PHE A 197 -6.12 -16.49 6.99
CA PHE A 197 -7.46 -16.61 7.56
C PHE A 197 -8.46 -16.71 6.40
N ASN A 198 -8.77 -17.94 5.97
CA ASN A 198 -9.58 -18.20 4.76
C ASN A 198 -8.96 -17.53 3.51
N ASP A 199 -9.65 -16.54 2.95
CA ASP A 199 -9.24 -15.73 1.80
C ASP A 199 -8.59 -14.41 2.22
N GLU A 200 -8.13 -14.31 3.47
CA GLU A 200 -7.54 -13.10 4.03
C GLU A 200 -6.11 -13.31 4.57
N VAL A 201 -5.30 -12.25 4.44
CA VAL A 201 -3.96 -12.16 5.01
C VAL A 201 -3.86 -10.85 5.78
N ARG A 202 -3.29 -10.91 6.99
CA ARG A 202 -3.07 -9.73 7.83
C ARG A 202 -1.66 -9.72 8.37
N ALA A 203 -1.02 -8.56 8.33
CA ALA A 203 0.28 -8.36 8.96
C ALA A 203 0.38 -6.95 9.55
N THR A 204 1.11 -6.84 10.65
CA THR A 204 1.47 -5.57 11.26
C THR A 204 2.96 -5.56 11.54
N ILE A 205 3.61 -4.44 11.21
CA ILE A 205 5.00 -4.19 11.51
C ILE A 205 5.06 -2.92 12.35
N ASP A 206 5.54 -3.07 13.58
CA ASP A 206 5.92 -1.96 14.43
C ASP A 206 7.40 -1.63 14.19
N PHE A 207 7.69 -0.34 14.06
CA PHE A 207 9.01 0.22 13.82
C PHE A 207 9.76 -0.46 12.66
N PRO A 208 9.23 -0.37 11.42
CA PRO A 208 9.91 -0.90 10.25
C PRO A 208 11.34 -0.34 10.12
N ILE A 209 12.23 -1.08 9.47
CA ILE A 209 13.63 -0.71 9.30
C ILE A 209 13.73 0.34 8.19
N PRO A 210 14.54 1.41 8.33
CA PRO A 210 14.74 2.37 7.24
C PRO A 210 15.37 1.70 6.01
N ASP A 211 15.19 2.33 4.85
CA ASP A 211 15.71 1.90 3.56
C ASP A 211 15.35 0.48 3.09
N THR A 212 14.31 -0.10 3.70
CA THR A 212 13.76 -1.41 3.30
C THR A 212 12.38 -1.26 2.68
N ALA A 213 12.05 -2.24 1.85
CA ALA A 213 10.71 -2.51 1.37
C ALA A 213 10.18 -3.78 2.02
N TYR A 214 8.90 -3.74 2.36
CA TYR A 214 8.20 -4.91 2.85
C TYR A 214 7.11 -5.29 1.85
N VAL A 215 7.07 -6.58 1.52
CA VAL A 215 6.19 -7.15 0.51
C VAL A 215 5.50 -8.37 1.10
N ILE A 216 4.18 -8.45 0.95
CA ILE A 216 3.47 -9.70 1.16
C ILE A 216 3.36 -10.41 -0.18
N LEU A 217 3.96 -11.61 -0.27
CA LEU A 217 3.73 -12.51 -1.38
C LEU A 217 2.59 -13.44 -1.00
N THR A 218 1.49 -13.42 -1.75
CA THR A 218 0.35 -14.31 -1.55
C THR A 218 0.18 -15.22 -2.76
N LYS A 219 0.36 -16.53 -2.57
CA LYS A 219 0.18 -17.54 -3.61
C LYS A 219 -1.27 -17.99 -3.70
N LEU A 220 -1.91 -17.62 -4.80
CA LEU A 220 -3.31 -17.96 -5.07
C LEU A 220 -3.44 -19.33 -5.75
N CYS A 221 -4.52 -20.04 -5.44
CA CYS A 221 -4.97 -21.25 -6.11
C CYS A 221 -6.48 -21.25 -6.32
N SER A 222 -6.95 -22.04 -7.29
CA SER A 222 -8.39 -22.18 -7.57
C SER A 222 -9.08 -22.85 -6.38
N LYS A 223 -10.23 -22.32 -5.96
CA LYS A 223 -11.12 -23.04 -5.05
C LYS A 223 -11.54 -24.35 -5.72
N LYS A 224 -11.33 -25.48 -5.02
CA LYS A 224 -11.81 -26.79 -5.45
C LYS A 224 -13.34 -26.88 -5.40
#